data_AF-A0A3E4WFZ2-F1
#
_entry.id   AF-A0A3E4WFZ2-F1
#
_cell.length_a   1.000
_cell.length_b   1.000
_cell.length_c   1.000
_cell.angle_alpha   90.00
_cell.angle_beta   90.00
_cell.angle_gamma   90.00
#
_symmetry.space_group_name_H-M   'P 1'
#
loop_
_entity.id
_entity.type
_entity.pdbx_description
1 polymer ?
#
loop_
_entity_poly.entity_id
_entity_poly.type
_entity_poly.pdbx_seq_one_letter_code
_entity_poly.pdbx_strand_id
1 'polypeptide(L)'
;MHVIMKTTFRRLQCGILAVAWLLAGCNSDVFIDRFLSAEPSVSLSETEKEVTVCFEADNWDILGVESLREGVAVSATDLEGKNSKYLPFEEGETGIVYCKNAFLDFRVEKRNGSELHFISGENLYDQPFETFVRVGNRYEEKVIRVSFSPTRKYQIDSVAYDWSQFSSFDYMLEPVEQVEVNTLDASSPATVYFYPYKNSARIVEFYMQYGGWGGDENDLRKLLGDAASQVEIPDIVNGTPGLYGTKVSFRHHEQRLDAGLDKELKVSKTVEAGKHVRLEVYNGIEQYHVPYKAYLSNSLTGKKLVISGTLSSKKPFNYLIIPIAITDEDK
;
A
#
# COMPACT_ATOMS: atom_id res chain seq x y z
N MET A 1 -97.63 13.80 8.61
CA MET A 1 -96.41 13.16 8.06
C MET A 1 -95.15 14.04 8.01
N HIS A 2 -95.15 15.27 8.54
CA HIS A 2 -93.99 16.18 8.41
C HIS A 2 -93.09 16.31 9.65
N VAL A 3 -93.51 15.78 10.81
CA VAL A 3 -92.78 15.94 12.09
C VAL A 3 -91.88 14.73 12.41
N ILE A 4 -92.23 13.53 11.95
CA ILE A 4 -91.46 12.31 12.22
C ILE A 4 -90.19 12.21 11.36
N MET A 5 -90.12 12.90 10.22
CA MET A 5 -88.98 12.86 9.30
C MET A 5 -87.80 13.75 9.73
N LYS A 6 -88.04 14.78 10.55
CA LYS A 6 -86.97 15.69 11.01
C LYS A 6 -86.13 15.10 12.14
N THR A 7 -86.70 14.26 13.00
CA THR A 7 -86.00 13.64 14.13
C THR A 7 -85.13 12.45 13.73
N THR A 8 -85.54 11.67 12.73
CA THR A 8 -84.73 10.58 12.16
C THR A 8 -83.56 11.12 11.33
N PHE A 9 -83.75 12.19 10.56
CA PHE A 9 -82.66 12.81 9.77
C PHE A 9 -81.57 13.45 10.65
N ARG A 10 -81.97 14.07 11.78
CA ARG A 10 -81.03 14.68 12.74
C ARG A 10 -80.23 13.64 13.53
N ARG A 11 -80.84 12.49 13.87
CA ARG A 11 -80.13 11.37 14.50
C ARG A 11 -79.19 10.64 13.52
N LEU A 12 -79.57 10.55 12.24
CA LEU A 12 -78.72 9.99 11.19
C LEU A 12 -77.51 10.90 10.88
N GLN A 13 -77.69 12.23 10.87
CA GLN A 13 -76.59 13.19 10.72
C GLN A 13 -75.62 13.17 11.90
N CYS A 14 -76.10 13.09 13.15
CA CYS A 14 -75.24 12.94 14.32
C CYS A 14 -74.51 11.58 14.34
N GLY A 15 -75.14 10.51 13.86
CA GLY A 15 -74.51 9.19 13.71
C GLY A 15 -73.39 9.17 12.66
N ILE A 16 -73.61 9.84 11.51
CA ILE A 16 -72.60 9.95 10.44
C ILE A 16 -71.42 10.84 10.88
N LEU A 17 -71.66 11.92 11.62
CA LEU A 17 -70.61 12.76 12.18
C LEU A 17 -69.80 12.05 13.28
N ALA A 18 -70.44 11.22 14.12
CA ALA A 18 -69.76 10.42 15.13
C ALA A 18 -68.92 9.29 14.51
N VAL A 19 -69.41 8.64 13.44
CA VAL A 19 -68.65 7.63 12.69
C VAL A 19 -67.51 8.28 11.89
N ALA A 20 -67.68 9.48 11.36
CA ALA A 20 -66.61 10.24 10.70
C ALA A 20 -65.51 10.68 11.70
N TRP A 21 -65.86 11.01 12.95
CA TRP A 21 -64.88 11.28 14.02
C TRP A 21 -64.15 10.01 14.48
N LEU A 22 -64.84 8.86 14.53
CA LEU A 22 -64.24 7.56 14.84
C LEU A 22 -63.35 7.03 13.70
N LEU A 23 -63.63 7.38 12.44
CA LEU A 23 -62.81 7.01 11.28
C LEU A 23 -61.68 8.02 10.99
N ALA A 24 -61.81 9.28 11.43
CA ALA A 24 -60.73 10.27 11.42
C ALA A 24 -59.73 10.10 12.57
N GLY A 25 -60.05 9.27 13.58
CA GLY A 25 -59.18 8.96 14.71
C GLY A 25 -58.18 7.82 14.49
N CYS A 26 -58.12 7.23 13.29
CA CYS A 26 -57.23 6.10 12.98
C CYS A 26 -55.94 6.47 12.23
N ASN A 27 -55.66 7.75 12.06
CA ASN A 27 -54.33 8.25 11.69
C ASN A 27 -54.02 9.43 12.62
N SER A 28 -53.86 9.17 13.93
CA SER A 28 -53.06 10.08 14.74
C SER A 28 -51.67 10.06 14.11
N ASP A 29 -51.40 11.09 13.31
CA ASP A 29 -50.15 11.36 12.63
C ASP A 29 -48.97 10.77 13.40
N VAL A 30 -48.41 9.67 12.89
CA VAL A 30 -47.05 9.32 13.24
C VAL A 30 -46.20 10.35 12.52
N PHE A 31 -46.08 11.55 13.09
CA PHE A 31 -45.10 12.54 12.68
C PHE A 31 -43.75 11.90 12.94
N ILE A 32 -43.18 11.34 11.89
CA ILE A 32 -41.80 10.87 11.91
C ILE A 32 -40.99 12.12 11.71
N ASP A 33 -40.35 12.58 12.78
CA ASP A 33 -39.43 13.69 12.68
C ASP A 33 -38.35 13.31 11.66
N ARG A 34 -38.07 14.24 10.76
CA ARG A 34 -37.05 14.06 9.74
C ARG A 34 -35.70 14.14 10.45
N PHE A 35 -34.90 13.08 10.42
CA PHE A 35 -33.61 13.09 11.12
C PHE A 35 -32.51 13.87 10.37
N LEU A 36 -32.66 14.07 9.05
CA LEU A 36 -31.74 14.86 8.22
C LEU A 36 -32.47 15.62 7.10
N SER A 37 -32.23 16.93 6.97
CA SER A 37 -32.83 17.72 5.88
C SER A 37 -32.28 17.47 4.48
N ALA A 38 -31.03 17.01 4.37
CA ALA A 38 -30.37 16.72 3.10
C ALA A 38 -29.31 15.64 3.32
N GLU A 39 -28.88 14.99 2.24
CA GLU A 39 -27.73 14.08 2.26
C GLU A 39 -26.43 14.90 2.34
N PRO A 40 -25.70 14.86 3.47
CA PRO A 40 -24.47 15.62 3.61
C PRO A 40 -23.34 14.99 2.80
N SER A 41 -22.41 15.85 2.36
CA SER A 41 -21.11 15.45 1.85
C SER A 41 -20.04 16.10 2.71
N VAL A 42 -19.16 15.29 3.28
CA VAL A 42 -18.08 15.74 4.17
C VAL A 42 -16.73 15.28 3.65
N SER A 43 -15.71 16.08 3.90
CA SER A 43 -14.34 15.80 3.48
C SER A 43 -13.39 15.97 4.66
N LEU A 44 -12.46 15.04 4.82
CA LEU A 44 -11.46 15.04 5.87
C LEU A 44 -10.06 15.07 5.27
N SER A 45 -9.13 15.69 6.00
CA SER A 45 -7.74 15.87 5.59
C SER A 45 -6.81 15.85 6.80
N GLU A 46 -5.51 16.07 6.59
CA GLU A 46 -4.56 16.18 7.71
C GLU A 46 -4.85 17.37 8.63
N THR A 47 -5.41 18.46 8.09
CA THR A 47 -5.75 19.68 8.82
C THR A 47 -7.14 19.62 9.43
N GLU A 48 -8.04 18.87 8.81
CA GLU A 48 -9.42 18.67 9.25
C GLU A 48 -9.65 17.19 9.54
N LYS A 49 -9.29 16.78 10.76
CA LYS A 49 -9.28 15.37 11.17
C LYS A 49 -10.61 14.86 11.70
N GLU A 50 -11.51 15.76 12.06
CA GLU A 50 -12.82 15.42 12.61
C GLU A 50 -13.87 16.33 11.98
N VAL A 51 -14.96 15.73 11.52
CA VAL A 51 -16.14 16.45 11.02
C VAL A 51 -17.37 15.86 11.69
N THR A 52 -18.25 16.73 12.18
CA THR A 52 -19.52 16.35 12.80
C THR A 52 -20.67 16.62 11.85
N VAL A 53 -21.53 15.62 11.64
CA VAL A 53 -22.83 15.80 11.00
C VAL A 53 -23.90 15.86 12.09
N CYS A 54 -24.63 16.96 12.14
CA CYS A 54 -25.74 17.15 13.07
C CYS A 54 -27.06 16.65 12.47
N PHE A 55 -27.88 16.05 13.32
CA PHE A 55 -29.18 15.48 13.01
C PHE A 55 -30.28 16.34 13.65
N GLU A 56 -31.42 16.42 12.97
CA GLU A 56 -32.59 17.20 13.41
C GLU A 56 -33.43 16.46 14.46
N ALA A 57 -33.31 15.13 14.49
CA ALA A 57 -33.97 14.23 15.42
C ALA A 57 -33.09 13.01 15.70
N ASP A 58 -33.33 12.32 16.81
CA ASP A 58 -32.56 11.16 17.29
C ASP A 58 -33.08 9.80 16.81
N ASN A 59 -34.14 9.81 16.00
CA ASN A 59 -34.83 8.63 15.47
C ASN A 59 -34.13 8.00 14.24
N TRP A 60 -32.84 7.69 14.37
CA TRP A 60 -32.03 7.08 13.30
C TRP A 60 -30.97 6.08 13.80
N ASP A 61 -30.58 5.22 12.86
CA ASP A 61 -29.64 4.11 13.00
C ASP A 61 -28.41 4.35 12.12
N ILE A 62 -27.25 3.80 12.50
CA ILE A 62 -26.18 3.53 11.52
C ILE A 62 -26.48 2.17 10.90
N LEU A 63 -26.84 2.13 9.62
CA LEU A 63 -27.17 0.89 8.92
C LEU A 63 -25.92 0.16 8.42
N GLY A 64 -24.90 0.92 7.99
CA GLY A 64 -23.72 0.34 7.37
C GLY A 64 -22.72 1.38 6.87
N VAL A 65 -21.50 0.91 6.61
CA VAL A 65 -20.47 1.63 5.86
C VAL A 65 -20.23 0.89 4.55
N GLU A 66 -20.37 1.60 3.43
CA GLU A 66 -20.34 1.02 2.07
C GLU A 66 -19.22 1.61 1.21
N SER A 67 -19.05 1.06 0.01
CA SER A 67 -17.98 1.46 -0.94
C SER A 67 -16.57 1.34 -0.37
N LEU A 68 -16.35 0.30 0.45
CA LEU A 68 -15.04 0.02 1.01
C LEU A 68 -14.10 -0.56 -0.05
N ARG A 69 -12.84 -0.11 -0.06
CA ARG A 69 -11.78 -0.77 -0.83
C ARG A 69 -11.61 -2.21 -0.35
N GLU A 70 -11.17 -3.08 -1.24
CA GLU A 70 -10.84 -4.46 -0.90
C GLU A 70 -9.87 -4.53 0.30
N GLY A 71 -10.12 -5.47 1.21
CA GLY A 71 -9.30 -5.67 2.41
C GLY A 71 -9.54 -4.68 3.56
N VAL A 72 -10.43 -3.70 3.41
CA VAL A 72 -10.85 -2.86 4.55
C VAL A 72 -11.78 -3.67 5.46
N ALA A 73 -11.32 -3.93 6.68
CA ALA A 73 -12.10 -4.57 7.72
C ALA A 73 -12.96 -3.53 8.45
N VAL A 74 -14.24 -3.87 8.64
CA VAL A 74 -15.17 -3.10 9.49
C VAL A 74 -15.34 -3.83 10.82
N SER A 75 -15.22 -3.09 11.90
CA SER A 75 -15.50 -3.60 13.25
C SER A 75 -16.17 -2.51 14.06
N ALA A 76 -17.00 -2.89 15.04
CA ALA A 76 -17.74 -1.96 15.86
C ALA A 76 -17.51 -2.25 17.34
N THR A 77 -17.55 -1.21 18.17
CA THR A 77 -17.44 -1.30 19.63
C THR A 77 -18.37 -0.31 20.33
N ASP A 78 -18.48 -0.42 21.64
CA ASP A 78 -18.93 0.69 22.48
C ASP A 78 -18.00 1.92 22.40
N LEU A 79 -18.42 3.04 23.02
CA LEU A 79 -17.65 4.30 23.06
C LEU A 79 -16.34 4.18 23.84
N GLU A 80 -16.18 3.16 24.69
CA GLU A 80 -14.91 2.89 25.38
C GLU A 80 -13.91 2.12 24.53
N GLY A 81 -14.33 1.58 23.37
CA GLY A 81 -13.49 0.75 22.51
C GLY A 81 -13.25 -0.67 23.03
N LYS A 82 -14.05 -1.14 24.00
CA LYS A 82 -13.77 -2.38 24.74
C LYS A 82 -14.67 -3.54 24.31
N ASN A 83 -15.97 -3.30 24.27
CA ASN A 83 -16.93 -4.36 23.97
C ASN A 83 -17.29 -4.33 22.50
N SER A 84 -17.08 -5.46 21.81
CA SER A 84 -17.46 -5.60 20.41
C SER A 84 -18.97 -5.43 20.23
N LYS A 85 -19.34 -4.72 19.17
CA LYS A 85 -20.70 -4.53 18.69
C LYS A 85 -20.77 -4.92 17.21
N TYR A 86 -21.99 -4.92 16.69
CA TYR A 86 -22.27 -5.15 15.28
C TYR A 86 -23.12 -4.01 14.76
N LEU A 87 -22.99 -3.72 13.46
CA LEU A 87 -23.96 -2.88 12.78
C LEU A 87 -25.21 -3.71 12.44
N PRO A 88 -26.41 -3.10 12.44
CA PRO A 88 -26.66 -1.67 12.63
C PRO A 88 -26.52 -1.21 14.09
N PHE A 89 -26.26 0.09 14.29
CA PHE A 89 -26.44 0.72 15.61
C PHE A 89 -27.83 1.35 15.65
N GLU A 90 -28.72 0.77 16.42
CA GLU A 90 -30.13 1.17 16.50
C GLU A 90 -30.32 2.55 17.16
N GLU A 91 -31.54 3.07 17.09
CA GLU A 91 -31.98 4.30 17.75
C GLU A 91 -31.58 4.30 19.24
N GLY A 92 -30.95 5.40 19.68
CA GLY A 92 -30.43 5.53 21.04
C GLY A 92 -29.14 4.75 21.35
N GLU A 93 -28.71 3.81 20.50
CA GLU A 93 -27.42 3.15 20.68
C GLU A 93 -26.25 4.08 20.35
N THR A 94 -25.16 3.89 21.08
CA THR A 94 -23.89 4.61 20.88
C THR A 94 -22.75 3.63 20.61
N GLY A 95 -21.74 4.09 19.91
CA GLY A 95 -20.58 3.26 19.62
C GLY A 95 -19.65 3.86 18.57
N ILE A 96 -18.62 3.08 18.27
CA ILE A 96 -17.57 3.43 17.31
C ILE A 96 -17.52 2.35 16.24
N VAL A 97 -17.56 2.75 14.98
CA VAL A 97 -17.31 1.90 13.82
C VAL A 97 -15.90 2.20 13.31
N TYR A 98 -15.01 1.22 13.36
CA TYR A 98 -13.66 1.30 12.82
C TYR A 98 -13.61 0.66 11.44
N CYS A 99 -13.02 1.37 10.48
CA CYS A 99 -12.72 0.87 9.15
C CYS A 99 -11.21 0.93 8.95
N LYS A 100 -10.54 -0.23 8.80
CA LYS A 100 -9.08 -0.28 8.66
C LYS A 100 -8.57 -1.33 7.69
N ASN A 101 -7.45 -1.03 7.05
CA ASN A 101 -6.53 -2.01 6.47
C ASN A 101 -5.07 -1.58 6.76
N ALA A 102 -4.10 -2.11 6.02
CA ALA A 102 -2.69 -1.77 6.21
C ALA A 102 -2.32 -0.32 5.83
N PHE A 103 -3.12 0.35 5.00
CA PHE A 103 -2.82 1.66 4.40
C PHE A 103 -3.88 2.73 4.66
N LEU A 104 -5.00 2.37 5.28
CA LEU A 104 -6.13 3.24 5.54
C LEU A 104 -6.70 2.92 6.92
N ASP A 105 -6.92 3.95 7.73
CA ASP A 105 -7.79 3.87 8.90
C ASP A 105 -8.64 5.13 9.09
N PHE A 106 -9.90 4.92 9.43
CA PHE A 106 -10.83 5.95 9.87
C PHE A 106 -11.88 5.35 10.79
N ARG A 107 -12.61 6.20 11.50
CA ARG A 107 -13.73 5.75 12.34
C ARG A 107 -14.90 6.71 12.30
N VAL A 108 -16.06 6.15 12.62
CA VAL A 108 -17.33 6.86 12.72
C VAL A 108 -17.87 6.65 14.13
N GLU A 109 -18.15 7.71 14.87
CA GLU A 109 -18.64 7.65 16.25
C GLU A 109 -20.06 8.20 16.33
N LYS A 110 -21.02 7.36 16.75
CA LYS A 110 -22.36 7.79 17.20
C LYS A 110 -22.29 7.98 18.70
N ARG A 111 -22.09 9.22 19.13
CA ARG A 111 -21.95 9.56 20.55
C ARG A 111 -23.29 9.79 21.23
N ASN A 112 -24.29 10.23 20.46
CA ASN A 112 -25.65 10.52 20.88
C ASN A 112 -26.57 10.46 19.65
N GLY A 113 -27.85 10.78 19.83
CA GLY A 113 -28.83 10.82 18.73
C GLY A 113 -28.79 12.08 17.86
N SER A 114 -28.07 13.13 18.24
CA SER A 114 -28.02 14.38 17.47
C SER A 114 -26.78 14.52 16.59
N GLU A 115 -25.77 13.68 16.74
CA GLU A 115 -24.45 13.88 16.14
C GLU A 115 -23.80 12.56 15.70
N LEU A 116 -23.19 12.62 14.51
CA LEU A 116 -22.31 11.57 13.98
C LEU A 116 -20.95 12.18 13.67
N HIS A 117 -19.90 11.65 14.28
CA HIS A 117 -18.53 12.15 14.13
C HIS A 117 -17.76 11.26 13.17
N PHE A 118 -17.17 11.86 12.14
CA PHE A 118 -16.23 11.22 11.24
C PHE A 118 -14.83 11.62 11.66
N ILE A 119 -13.95 10.65 11.89
CA ILE A 119 -12.59 10.91 12.34
C ILE A 119 -11.62 10.20 11.41
N SER A 120 -10.74 10.97 10.78
CA SER A 120 -9.70 10.46 9.90
C SER A 120 -8.48 9.98 10.70
N GLY A 121 -7.86 8.91 10.21
CA GLY A 121 -6.52 8.53 10.61
C GLY A 121 -5.55 8.67 9.44
N GLU A 122 -5.04 7.55 8.93
CA GLU A 122 -4.12 7.46 7.80
C GLU A 122 -4.89 7.14 6.52
N ASN A 123 -4.52 7.79 5.42
CA ASN A 123 -4.83 7.37 4.07
C ASN A 123 -3.53 7.40 3.26
N LEU A 124 -2.79 6.30 3.29
CA LEU A 124 -1.54 6.11 2.58
C LEU A 124 -1.74 5.73 1.11
N TYR A 125 -2.97 5.77 0.58
CA TYR A 125 -3.17 5.72 -0.87
C TYR A 125 -2.78 7.06 -1.51
N ASP A 126 -2.60 7.05 -2.83
CA ASP A 126 -2.19 8.25 -3.58
C ASP A 126 -3.40 9.08 -4.06
N GLN A 127 -4.61 8.63 -3.72
CA GLN A 127 -5.88 9.22 -4.12
C GLN A 127 -6.81 9.32 -2.91
N PRO A 128 -7.76 10.28 -2.89
CA PRO A 128 -8.81 10.30 -1.90
C PRO A 128 -9.53 8.94 -1.79
N PHE A 129 -9.90 8.59 -0.57
CA PHE A 129 -10.74 7.45 -0.31
C PHE A 129 -12.18 7.92 -0.10
N GLU A 130 -13.06 7.51 -1.00
CA GLU A 130 -14.49 7.83 -0.98
C GLU A 130 -15.26 6.66 -0.37
N THR A 131 -16.14 6.95 0.60
CA THR A 131 -17.03 5.96 1.23
C THR A 131 -18.40 6.57 1.52
N PHE A 132 -19.35 5.70 1.85
CA PHE A 132 -20.72 6.08 2.17
C PHE A 132 -21.09 5.52 3.53
N VAL A 133 -21.67 6.36 4.38
CA VAL A 133 -22.32 5.89 5.61
C VAL A 133 -23.82 5.98 5.42
N ARG A 134 -24.49 4.83 5.48
CA ARG A 134 -25.94 4.74 5.42
C ARG A 134 -26.49 4.93 6.81
N VAL A 135 -27.37 5.92 6.92
CA VAL A 135 -28.15 6.19 8.13
C VAL A 135 -29.62 6.14 7.77
N GLY A 136 -30.45 5.69 8.69
CA GLY A 136 -31.85 5.51 8.37
C GLY A 136 -32.68 5.13 9.56
N ASN A 137 -33.96 4.98 9.33
CA ASN A 137 -34.88 4.33 10.25
C ASN A 137 -35.81 3.45 9.44
N ARG A 138 -36.85 2.91 10.07
CA ARG A 138 -37.83 2.04 9.40
C ARG A 138 -38.62 2.70 8.25
N TYR A 139 -38.47 4.01 8.02
CA TYR A 139 -39.27 4.78 7.06
C TYR A 139 -38.45 5.40 5.93
N GLU A 140 -37.27 5.92 6.24
CA GLU A 140 -36.37 6.51 5.24
C GLU A 140 -34.92 6.14 5.51
N GLU A 141 -34.13 6.08 4.44
CA GLU A 141 -32.68 5.94 4.47
C GLU A 141 -32.02 7.08 3.71
N LYS A 142 -30.85 7.49 4.18
CA LYS A 142 -30.03 8.55 3.59
C LYS A 142 -28.57 8.13 3.57
N VAL A 143 -27.83 8.68 2.62
CA VAL A 143 -26.40 8.46 2.49
C VAL A 143 -25.64 9.72 2.88
N ILE A 144 -24.65 9.55 3.75
CA ILE A 144 -23.63 10.56 4.00
C ILE A 144 -22.41 10.20 3.15
N ARG A 145 -22.01 11.11 2.25
CA ARG A 145 -20.80 10.93 1.42
C ARG A 145 -19.59 11.44 2.17
N VAL A 146 -18.55 10.62 2.23
CA VAL A 146 -17.35 10.92 3.02
C VAL A 146 -16.12 10.73 2.16
N SER A 147 -15.31 11.79 2.05
CA SER A 147 -14.02 11.77 1.36
C SER A 147 -12.89 11.90 2.37
N PHE A 148 -11.89 11.02 2.30
CA PHE A 148 -10.67 11.09 3.10
C PHE A 148 -9.49 11.40 2.18
N SER A 149 -8.93 12.60 2.29
CA SER A 149 -7.75 12.99 1.49
C SER A 149 -6.53 12.14 1.85
N PRO A 150 -5.59 11.90 0.91
CA PRO A 150 -4.32 11.27 1.22
C PRO A 150 -3.59 11.97 2.37
N THR A 151 -2.99 11.18 3.24
CA THR A 151 -2.14 11.67 4.32
C THR A 151 -0.68 11.51 3.95
N ARG A 152 0.19 12.21 4.68
CA ARG A 152 1.63 12.09 4.54
C ARG A 152 2.08 10.66 4.77
N LYS A 153 3.10 10.30 4.00
CA LYS A 153 3.72 8.99 3.98
C LYS A 153 4.70 8.86 5.15
N TYR A 154 5.12 7.63 5.42
CA TYR A 154 6.18 7.35 6.38
C TYR A 154 7.52 7.84 5.83
N GLN A 155 8.42 8.17 6.74
CA GLN A 155 9.81 8.49 6.44
C GLN A 155 10.71 7.40 7.02
N ILE A 156 11.82 7.13 6.34
CA ILE A 156 12.86 6.24 6.88
C ILE A 156 13.71 7.08 7.82
N ASP A 157 13.66 6.75 9.11
CA ASP A 157 14.44 7.43 10.14
C ASP A 157 15.89 6.95 10.12
N SER A 158 16.08 5.63 9.98
CA SER A 158 17.41 4.99 9.93
C SER A 158 17.34 3.56 9.40
N VAL A 159 18.48 3.06 8.93
CA VAL A 159 18.69 1.63 8.62
C VAL A 159 19.87 1.14 9.45
N ALA A 160 19.66 0.07 10.21
CA ALA A 160 20.69 -0.61 10.98
C ALA A 160 21.06 -1.92 10.30
N TYR A 161 22.35 -2.12 10.06
CA TYR A 161 22.90 -3.35 9.49
C TYR A 161 23.47 -4.23 10.61
N ASP A 162 23.20 -5.53 10.54
CA ASP A 162 23.80 -6.50 11.45
C ASP A 162 25.17 -6.92 10.93
N TRP A 163 26.18 -6.14 11.30
CA TRP A 163 27.57 -6.38 10.90
C TRP A 163 28.13 -7.72 11.39
N SER A 164 27.55 -8.31 12.46
CA SER A 164 27.98 -9.62 12.94
C SER A 164 27.60 -10.76 11.98
N GLN A 165 26.63 -10.51 11.10
CA GLN A 165 26.16 -11.42 10.07
C GLN A 165 26.54 -10.94 8.66
N PHE A 166 27.42 -9.94 8.55
CA PHE A 166 27.95 -9.52 7.26
C PHE A 166 28.79 -10.65 6.66
N SER A 167 28.48 -11.02 5.42
CA SER A 167 29.21 -12.05 4.69
C SER A 167 29.58 -11.52 3.31
N SER A 168 30.81 -11.78 2.86
CA SER A 168 31.28 -11.40 1.53
C SER A 168 32.16 -12.47 0.90
N PHE A 169 32.13 -12.54 -0.42
CA PHE A 169 32.94 -13.46 -1.23
C PHE A 169 33.26 -12.83 -2.59
N ASP A 170 34.44 -13.14 -3.12
CA ASP A 170 34.99 -12.57 -4.36
C ASP A 170 35.45 -13.63 -5.38
N TYR A 171 35.11 -14.89 -5.14
CA TYR A 171 35.59 -16.03 -5.94
C TYR A 171 34.66 -16.41 -7.10
N MET A 172 33.57 -15.69 -7.32
CA MET A 172 32.61 -16.03 -8.38
C MET A 172 33.00 -15.41 -9.71
N LEU A 173 32.69 -16.14 -10.79
CA LEU A 173 32.82 -15.69 -12.17
C LEU A 173 31.44 -15.70 -12.82
N GLU A 174 31.11 -14.63 -13.53
CA GLU A 174 29.88 -14.54 -14.30
C GLU A 174 30.14 -14.29 -15.78
N PRO A 175 29.57 -15.10 -16.68
CA PRO A 175 29.77 -14.94 -18.11
C PRO A 175 29.11 -13.65 -18.59
N VAL A 176 29.83 -12.89 -19.42
CA VAL A 176 29.34 -11.61 -19.99
C VAL A 176 29.33 -11.59 -21.51
N GLU A 177 30.20 -12.36 -22.15
CA GLU A 177 30.31 -12.44 -23.61
C GLU A 177 30.92 -13.78 -24.00
N GLN A 178 30.52 -14.33 -25.15
CA GLN A 178 31.13 -15.51 -25.73
C GLN A 178 31.32 -15.33 -27.24
N VAL A 179 32.43 -15.80 -27.78
CA VAL A 179 32.73 -15.77 -29.21
C VAL A 179 33.38 -17.09 -29.62
N GLU A 180 32.84 -17.72 -30.65
CA GLU A 180 33.46 -18.87 -31.29
C GLU A 180 34.44 -18.43 -32.36
N VAL A 181 35.64 -19.02 -32.34
CA VAL A 181 36.72 -18.70 -33.27
C VAL A 181 37.20 -19.99 -33.90
N ASN A 182 36.97 -20.12 -35.20
CA ASN A 182 37.45 -21.24 -36.01
C ASN A 182 38.59 -20.77 -36.93
N THR A 183 39.77 -21.32 -36.70
CA THR A 183 41.01 -21.05 -37.46
C THR A 183 41.60 -22.34 -38.05
N LEU A 184 40.81 -23.42 -38.18
CA LEU A 184 41.30 -24.71 -38.66
C LEU A 184 41.95 -24.61 -40.06
N ASP A 185 41.34 -23.84 -40.96
CA ASP A 185 41.83 -23.61 -42.33
C ASP A 185 42.68 -22.33 -42.47
N ALA A 186 42.93 -21.62 -41.36
CA ALA A 186 43.68 -20.36 -41.39
C ALA A 186 45.19 -20.63 -41.39
N SER A 187 45.94 -19.87 -42.20
CA SER A 187 47.41 -19.91 -42.22
C SER A 187 48.08 -18.93 -41.25
N SER A 188 47.29 -18.13 -40.52
CA SER A 188 47.77 -17.16 -39.54
C SER A 188 46.82 -17.03 -38.35
N PRO A 189 47.30 -16.58 -37.17
CA PRO A 189 46.47 -16.40 -35.99
C PRO A 189 45.35 -15.37 -36.19
N ALA A 190 44.20 -15.60 -35.55
CA ALA A 190 43.10 -14.64 -35.50
C ALA A 190 43.14 -13.83 -34.19
N THR A 191 42.92 -12.52 -34.25
CA THR A 191 42.80 -11.67 -33.05
C THR A 191 41.37 -11.18 -32.90
N VAL A 192 40.79 -11.43 -31.73
CA VAL A 192 39.44 -11.00 -31.34
C VAL A 192 39.54 -9.94 -30.26
N TYR A 193 38.64 -8.95 -30.29
CA TYR A 193 38.57 -7.88 -29.30
C TYR A 193 37.29 -8.00 -28.46
N PHE A 194 37.40 -7.72 -27.17
CA PHE A 194 36.32 -7.78 -26.20
C PHE A 194 36.22 -6.47 -25.40
N TYR A 195 35.02 -6.19 -24.89
CA TYR A 195 34.74 -5.07 -23.98
C TYR A 195 34.12 -5.62 -22.70
N PRO A 196 34.94 -6.20 -21.79
CA PRO A 196 34.46 -7.04 -20.69
C PRO A 196 33.53 -6.33 -19.71
N TYR A 197 33.52 -5.00 -19.70
CA TYR A 197 32.73 -4.20 -18.76
C TYR A 197 31.59 -3.41 -19.38
N LYS A 198 31.41 -3.48 -20.71
CA LYS A 198 30.45 -2.66 -21.47
C LYS A 198 29.07 -2.64 -20.82
N ASN A 199 28.58 -3.81 -20.41
CA ASN A 199 27.23 -3.99 -19.83
C ASN A 199 27.23 -4.27 -18.31
N SER A 200 28.39 -4.31 -17.67
CA SER A 200 28.53 -4.73 -16.27
C SER A 200 28.00 -3.68 -15.31
N ALA A 201 27.33 -4.07 -14.24
CA ALA A 201 26.80 -3.12 -13.26
C ALA A 201 26.94 -3.70 -11.87
N ARG A 202 26.99 -2.84 -10.86
CA ARG A 202 26.75 -3.29 -9.49
C ARG A 202 25.25 -3.49 -9.33
N ILE A 203 24.85 -4.66 -8.88
CA ILE A 203 23.46 -4.98 -8.56
C ILE A 203 23.30 -4.86 -7.06
N VAL A 204 22.22 -4.23 -6.61
CA VAL A 204 21.85 -4.10 -5.20
C VAL A 204 20.42 -4.58 -5.04
N GLU A 205 20.19 -5.47 -4.07
CA GLU A 205 18.88 -6.05 -3.84
C GLU A 205 18.46 -5.99 -2.38
N PHE A 206 17.22 -5.57 -2.12
CA PHE A 206 16.57 -5.65 -0.81
C PHE A 206 15.62 -6.83 -0.75
N TYR A 207 16.02 -7.89 -0.04
CA TYR A 207 15.18 -9.04 0.25
C TYR A 207 14.40 -8.79 1.55
N MET A 208 13.23 -8.19 1.41
CA MET A 208 12.39 -7.86 2.56
C MET A 208 11.71 -9.10 3.13
N GLN A 209 11.72 -9.22 4.46
CA GLN A 209 10.90 -10.20 5.16
C GLN A 209 9.51 -9.60 5.34
N TYR A 210 8.58 -9.99 4.47
CA TYR A 210 7.20 -9.54 4.56
C TYR A 210 6.59 -10.02 5.88
N GLY A 211 6.21 -9.07 6.75
CA GLY A 211 5.25 -9.35 7.82
C GLY A 211 3.86 -9.63 7.22
N GLY A 212 2.83 -9.78 8.05
CA GLY A 212 1.45 -10.05 7.60
C GLY A 212 0.77 -8.93 6.77
N TRP A 213 1.51 -8.05 6.13
CA TRP A 213 1.09 -6.97 5.24
C TRP A 213 1.94 -7.07 3.97
N GLY A 214 1.32 -6.88 2.80
CA GLY A 214 2.03 -6.95 1.51
C GLY A 214 3.20 -5.97 1.49
N GLY A 215 4.31 -6.36 0.87
CA GLY A 215 5.53 -5.55 0.81
C GLY A 215 6.15 -5.52 -0.58
N ASP A 216 5.33 -5.70 -1.61
CA ASP A 216 5.79 -5.43 -2.96
C ASP A 216 6.16 -3.94 -3.14
N GLU A 217 6.72 -3.61 -4.30
CA GLU A 217 7.12 -2.23 -4.58
C GLU A 217 5.93 -1.24 -4.57
N ASN A 218 4.70 -1.70 -4.84
CA ASN A 218 3.51 -0.85 -4.80
C ASN A 218 3.11 -0.52 -3.36
N ASP A 219 3.24 -1.48 -2.45
CA ASP A 219 3.00 -1.29 -1.03
C ASP A 219 4.04 -0.36 -0.41
N LEU A 220 5.31 -0.51 -0.77
CA LEU A 220 6.37 0.44 -0.40
C LEU A 220 6.13 1.83 -0.99
N ARG A 221 5.59 1.94 -2.22
CA ARG A 221 5.19 3.23 -2.81
C ARG A 221 4.11 3.90 -1.97
N LYS A 222 3.05 3.18 -1.61
CA LYS A 222 1.97 3.71 -0.75
C LYS A 222 2.53 4.17 0.58
N LEU A 223 3.46 3.40 1.17
CA LEU A 223 4.03 3.66 2.48
C LEU A 223 4.98 4.87 2.50
N LEU A 224 5.87 5.01 1.51
CA LEU A 224 7.01 5.95 1.53
C LEU A 224 6.87 7.13 0.55
N GLY A 225 6.00 7.03 -0.46
CA GLY A 225 5.91 8.00 -1.54
C GLY A 225 7.17 8.05 -2.43
N ASP A 226 7.31 9.09 -3.25
CA ASP A 226 8.34 9.16 -4.30
C ASP A 226 9.68 9.81 -3.87
N ALA A 227 9.67 10.76 -2.93
CA ALA A 227 10.80 11.69 -2.76
C ALA A 227 11.84 11.32 -1.68
N ALA A 228 11.56 10.39 -0.75
CA ALA A 228 12.32 10.28 0.51
C ALA A 228 12.73 8.85 0.93
N SER A 229 12.98 7.96 -0.03
CA SER A 229 13.30 6.55 0.26
C SER A 229 14.78 6.18 0.10
N GLN A 230 15.68 7.15 -0.07
CA GLN A 230 17.11 6.85 -0.24
C GLN A 230 17.75 6.44 1.10
N VAL A 231 18.47 5.32 1.11
CA VAL A 231 19.20 4.81 2.27
C VAL A 231 20.66 4.54 1.90
N GLU A 232 21.55 4.77 2.85
CA GLU A 232 22.96 4.45 2.68
C GLU A 232 23.17 2.94 2.85
N ILE A 233 23.94 2.34 1.95
CA ILE A 233 24.26 0.91 1.96
C ILE A 233 25.75 0.67 2.26
N PRO A 234 26.12 -0.51 2.74
CA PRO A 234 27.51 -0.86 2.93
C PRO A 234 28.28 -0.90 1.61
N ASP A 235 29.55 -0.55 1.67
CA ASP A 235 30.55 -0.89 0.66
C ASP A 235 31.70 -1.65 1.33
N ILE A 236 32.53 -2.29 0.51
CA ILE A 236 33.78 -2.90 0.95
C ILE A 236 34.92 -2.03 0.41
N VAL A 237 35.67 -1.40 1.30
CA VAL A 237 36.83 -0.56 0.95
C VAL A 237 38.05 -1.17 1.59
N ASN A 238 39.02 -1.59 0.77
CA ASN A 238 40.25 -2.27 1.24
C ASN A 238 39.95 -3.47 2.15
N GLY A 239 38.96 -4.28 1.78
CA GLY A 239 38.53 -5.47 2.55
C GLY A 239 37.76 -5.17 3.84
N THR A 240 37.47 -3.89 4.14
CA THR A 240 36.70 -3.50 5.32
C THR A 240 35.28 -3.11 4.92
N PRO A 241 34.24 -3.78 5.45
CA PRO A 241 32.86 -3.37 5.23
C PRO A 241 32.50 -2.15 6.07
N GLY A 242 31.75 -1.21 5.50
CA GLY A 242 31.35 0.01 6.18
C GLY A 242 30.41 0.88 5.35
N LEU A 243 29.91 1.95 5.94
CA LEU A 243 29.09 2.95 5.25
C LEU A 243 30.00 4.04 4.69
N TYR A 244 30.08 4.15 3.36
CA TYR A 244 31.03 5.02 2.65
C TYR A 244 30.34 6.00 1.68
N GLY A 245 29.05 6.26 1.88
CA GLY A 245 28.29 7.29 1.15
C GLY A 245 27.44 6.78 -0.01
N THR A 246 27.50 5.50 -0.39
CA THR A 246 26.65 4.94 -1.45
C THR A 246 25.19 4.92 -1.00
N LYS A 247 24.30 5.58 -1.75
CA LYS A 247 22.86 5.64 -1.46
C LYS A 247 22.04 5.01 -2.58
N VAL A 248 20.99 4.31 -2.20
CA VAL A 248 20.05 3.65 -3.11
C VAL A 248 18.62 3.84 -2.62
N SER A 249 17.65 3.68 -3.52
CA SER A 249 16.23 3.68 -3.16
C SER A 249 15.90 2.43 -2.35
N PHE A 250 15.28 2.58 -1.19
CA PHE A 250 14.77 1.47 -0.40
C PHE A 250 13.47 0.88 -0.98
N ARG A 251 12.87 1.55 -1.96
CA ARG A 251 11.60 1.12 -2.58
C ARG A 251 11.76 0.01 -3.62
N HIS A 252 12.93 -0.09 -4.23
CA HIS A 252 13.15 -1.03 -5.31
C HIS A 252 13.75 -2.31 -4.78
N HIS A 253 13.21 -3.43 -5.23
CA HIS A 253 13.78 -4.72 -4.90
C HIS A 253 15.19 -4.84 -5.49
N GLU A 254 15.37 -4.57 -6.78
CA GLU A 254 16.66 -4.63 -7.48
C GLU A 254 17.01 -3.27 -8.09
N GLN A 255 18.28 -2.87 -7.99
CA GLN A 255 18.82 -1.65 -8.59
C GLN A 255 20.17 -1.89 -9.24
N ARG A 256 20.36 -1.27 -10.41
CA ARG A 256 21.63 -1.29 -11.14
C ARG A 256 22.37 0.04 -10.92
N LEU A 257 23.55 -0.06 -10.31
CA LEU A 257 24.45 1.06 -10.07
C LEU A 257 25.68 0.96 -10.97
N ASP A 258 26.36 2.08 -11.17
CA ASP A 258 27.69 2.06 -11.76
C ASP A 258 28.65 1.26 -10.86
N ALA A 259 29.42 0.37 -11.48
CA ALA A 259 30.45 -0.41 -10.80
C ALA A 259 31.78 0.35 -10.68
N GLY A 260 31.94 1.48 -11.37
CA GLY A 260 33.19 2.25 -11.44
C GLY A 260 34.24 1.59 -12.33
N LEU A 261 33.79 0.84 -13.35
CA LEU A 261 34.65 0.12 -14.29
C LEU A 261 34.70 0.84 -15.64
N ASP A 262 35.84 0.79 -16.32
CA ASP A 262 36.00 1.36 -17.66
C ASP A 262 35.18 0.59 -18.69
N LYS A 263 34.07 1.18 -19.13
CA LYS A 263 33.14 0.63 -20.12
C LYS A 263 33.74 0.47 -21.50
N GLU A 264 34.77 1.26 -21.81
CA GLU A 264 35.44 1.28 -23.09
C GLU A 264 36.74 0.48 -23.07
N LEU A 265 37.04 -0.20 -21.95
CA LEU A 265 38.20 -1.09 -21.84
C LEU A 265 38.16 -2.11 -22.97
N LYS A 266 39.12 -1.99 -23.89
CA LYS A 266 39.26 -2.87 -25.04
C LYS A 266 40.42 -3.81 -24.81
N VAL A 267 40.13 -5.11 -24.82
CA VAL A 267 41.13 -6.16 -24.62
C VAL A 267 41.12 -7.10 -25.81
N SER A 268 42.24 -7.71 -26.12
CA SER A 268 42.34 -8.65 -27.24
C SER A 268 42.78 -10.03 -26.79
N LYS A 269 42.35 -11.05 -27.54
CA LYS A 269 42.83 -12.43 -27.41
C LYS A 269 43.18 -12.94 -28.80
N THR A 270 44.39 -13.49 -28.93
CA THR A 270 44.85 -14.13 -30.16
C THR A 270 44.64 -15.64 -30.04
N VAL A 271 44.08 -16.21 -31.11
CA VAL A 271 43.88 -17.65 -31.31
C VAL A 271 44.81 -18.08 -32.43
N GLU A 272 45.75 -18.97 -32.12
CA GLU A 272 46.70 -19.52 -33.09
C GLU A 272 45.98 -20.27 -34.22
N ALA A 273 46.60 -20.28 -35.41
CA ALA A 273 46.12 -21.07 -36.54
C ALA A 273 45.95 -22.56 -36.19
N GLY A 274 45.01 -23.22 -36.86
CA GLY A 274 44.72 -24.65 -36.65
C GLY A 274 43.94 -24.94 -35.37
N LYS A 275 43.19 -23.96 -34.83
CA LYS A 275 42.39 -24.11 -33.60
C LYS A 275 40.92 -23.82 -33.82
N HIS A 276 40.07 -24.55 -33.11
CA HIS A 276 38.64 -24.26 -32.97
C HIS A 276 38.34 -24.10 -31.48
N VAL A 277 38.03 -22.87 -31.06
CA VAL A 277 37.85 -22.54 -29.64
C VAL A 277 36.62 -21.67 -29.43
N ARG A 278 35.98 -21.83 -28.28
CA ARG A 278 35.05 -20.85 -27.71
C ARG A 278 35.82 -19.97 -26.73
N LEU A 279 35.86 -18.67 -26.98
CA LEU A 279 36.37 -17.69 -26.05
C LEU A 279 35.22 -17.20 -25.18
N GLU A 280 35.29 -17.47 -23.88
CA GLU A 280 34.29 -17.02 -22.90
C GLU A 280 34.90 -15.92 -22.03
N VAL A 281 34.19 -14.80 -21.93
CA VAL A 281 34.55 -13.67 -21.10
C VAL A 281 33.73 -13.71 -19.84
N TYR A 282 34.41 -13.60 -18.70
CA TYR A 282 33.82 -13.58 -17.37
C TYR A 282 34.15 -12.26 -16.67
N ASN A 283 33.26 -11.81 -15.79
CA ASN A 283 33.60 -10.85 -14.75
C ASN A 283 33.78 -11.59 -13.42
N GLY A 284 34.85 -11.29 -12.69
CA GLY A 284 34.94 -11.67 -11.28
C GLY A 284 34.04 -10.77 -10.46
N ILE A 285 33.34 -11.38 -9.52
CA ILE A 285 32.24 -10.77 -8.77
C ILE A 285 32.57 -10.77 -7.28
N GLU A 286 32.57 -9.58 -6.68
CA GLU A 286 32.53 -9.38 -5.23
C GLU A 286 31.06 -9.25 -4.83
N GLN A 287 30.58 -10.15 -3.99
CA GLN A 287 29.22 -10.14 -3.47
C GLN A 287 29.24 -10.09 -1.95
N TYR A 288 28.30 -9.35 -1.36
CA TYR A 288 28.03 -9.41 0.07
C TYR A 288 26.55 -9.52 0.38
N HIS A 289 26.26 -10.07 1.57
CA HIS A 289 24.94 -10.11 2.18
C HIS A 289 25.01 -9.60 3.61
N VAL A 290 23.99 -8.83 4.00
CA VAL A 290 23.88 -8.31 5.37
C VAL A 290 22.41 -8.15 5.79
N PRO A 291 21.99 -8.74 6.91
CA PRO A 291 20.68 -8.47 7.48
C PRO A 291 20.55 -7.00 7.89
N TYR A 292 19.35 -6.44 7.75
CA TYR A 292 19.08 -5.07 8.16
C TYR A 292 17.72 -4.92 8.84
N LYS A 293 17.58 -3.81 9.57
CA LYS A 293 16.31 -3.26 10.07
C LYS A 293 16.19 -1.80 9.67
N ALA A 294 15.17 -1.48 8.89
CA ALA A 294 14.78 -0.11 8.58
C ALA A 294 13.71 0.35 9.58
N TYR A 295 13.95 1.49 10.22
CA TYR A 295 13.04 2.12 11.17
C TYR A 295 12.34 3.28 10.47
N LEU A 296 11.01 3.27 10.52
CA LEU A 296 10.18 4.26 9.85
C LEU A 296 9.23 4.93 10.84
N SER A 297 8.93 6.20 10.60
CA SER A 297 7.95 6.96 11.38
C SER A 297 6.98 7.75 10.50
N ASN A 298 5.75 7.91 10.99
CA ASN A 298 4.78 8.83 10.41
C ASN A 298 4.63 10.05 11.31
N SER A 299 4.97 11.24 10.81
CA SER A 299 4.90 12.47 11.61
C SER A 299 3.47 12.96 11.91
N LEU A 300 2.45 12.46 11.20
CA LEU A 300 1.05 12.83 11.43
C LEU A 300 0.46 12.05 12.62
N THR A 301 0.77 10.77 12.71
CA THR A 301 0.18 9.83 13.68
C THR A 301 1.14 9.46 14.80
N GLY A 302 2.44 9.68 14.63
CA GLY A 302 3.48 9.21 15.54
C GLY A 302 3.71 7.69 15.49
N LYS A 303 3.01 6.96 14.60
CA LYS A 303 3.19 5.52 14.44
C LYS A 303 4.61 5.22 13.97
N LYS A 304 5.16 4.12 14.49
CA LYS A 304 6.48 3.60 14.15
C LYS A 304 6.36 2.22 13.55
N LEU A 305 7.20 1.94 12.57
CA LEU A 305 7.24 0.69 11.84
C LEU A 305 8.69 0.22 11.71
N VAL A 306 8.88 -1.09 11.69
CA VAL A 306 10.18 -1.72 11.43
C VAL A 306 10.03 -2.70 10.28
N ILE A 307 10.84 -2.50 9.24
CA ILE A 307 10.95 -3.44 8.10
C ILE A 307 12.30 -4.14 8.23
N SER A 308 12.27 -5.47 8.28
CA SER A 308 13.49 -6.29 8.34
C SER A 308 13.72 -6.97 6.99
N GLY A 309 14.98 -7.27 6.69
CA GLY A 309 15.34 -7.94 5.45
C GLY A 309 16.81 -8.30 5.38
N THR A 310 17.25 -8.75 4.20
CA THR A 310 18.65 -8.93 3.87
C THR A 310 18.98 -8.08 2.65
N LEU A 311 20.03 -7.28 2.76
CA LEU A 311 20.59 -6.54 1.64
C LEU A 311 21.63 -7.45 0.97
N SER A 312 21.52 -7.61 -0.35
CA SER A 312 22.51 -8.24 -1.20
C SER A 312 23.13 -7.18 -2.09
N SER A 313 24.44 -7.25 -2.33
CA SER A 313 25.04 -6.48 -3.43
C SER A 313 26.10 -7.30 -4.15
N LYS A 314 26.10 -7.17 -5.46
CA LYS A 314 26.96 -7.86 -6.38
C LYS A 314 27.70 -6.87 -7.27
N LYS A 315 29.02 -6.80 -7.17
CA LYS A 315 29.85 -5.83 -7.87
C LYS A 315 30.93 -6.54 -8.70
N PRO A 316 30.99 -6.30 -10.02
CA PRO A 316 32.11 -6.77 -10.84
C PRO A 316 33.40 -6.01 -10.49
N PHE A 317 34.53 -6.70 -10.43
CA PHE A 317 35.83 -6.09 -10.06
C PHE A 317 37.01 -6.45 -10.97
N ASN A 318 36.94 -7.55 -11.71
CA ASN A 318 37.97 -7.95 -12.68
C ASN A 318 37.32 -8.66 -13.90
N TYR A 319 38.13 -9.10 -14.86
CA TYR A 319 37.67 -9.92 -15.98
C TYR A 319 38.64 -11.08 -16.25
N LEU A 320 38.12 -12.13 -16.87
CA LEU A 320 38.88 -13.29 -17.33
C LEU A 320 38.40 -13.71 -18.71
N ILE A 321 39.32 -14.09 -19.60
CA ILE A 321 39.00 -14.65 -20.92
C ILE A 321 39.55 -16.07 -20.97
N ILE A 322 38.66 -17.04 -21.04
CA ILE A 322 39.01 -18.47 -21.06
C ILE A 322 38.80 -19.01 -22.47
N PRO A 323 39.84 -19.57 -23.11
CA PRO A 323 39.69 -20.37 -24.32
C PRO A 323 39.30 -21.81 -23.96
N ILE A 324 38.18 -22.27 -24.51
CA ILE A 324 37.69 -23.64 -24.38
C ILE A 324 37.81 -24.29 -25.76
N ALA A 325 38.56 -25.39 -25.86
CA ALA A 325 38.65 -26.14 -27.10
C ALA A 325 37.28 -26.75 -27.43
N ILE A 326 36.83 -26.60 -28.66
CA ILE A 326 35.61 -27.24 -29.15
C ILE A 326 36.04 -28.56 -29.77
N THR A 327 35.55 -29.68 -29.24
CA THR A 327 35.79 -31.01 -29.80
C THR A 327 34.58 -31.47 -30.61
N ASP A 328 34.76 -32.47 -31.49
CA ASP A 328 33.64 -33.00 -32.31
C ASP A 328 32.54 -33.69 -31.46
N GLU A 329 32.76 -33.89 -30.16
CA GLU A 329 31.73 -34.34 -29.20
C GLU A 329 30.81 -33.20 -28.71
N ASP A 330 31.18 -31.93 -28.96
CA ASP A 330 30.43 -30.73 -28.55
C ASP A 330 29.50 -30.18 -29.66
N LYS A 331 29.41 -30.88 -30.81
CA LYS A 331 28.53 -30.57 -31.94
C LYS A 331 27.26 -31.43 -31.96
#